data_AF-A0A212IZI2-F1
#
_entry.id   AF-A0A212IZI2-F1
#
_cell.length_a   1.000
_cell.length_b   1.000
_cell.length_c   1.000
_cell.angle_alpha   90.00
_cell.angle_beta   90.00
_cell.angle_gamma   90.00
#
_symmetry.space_group_name_H-M   'P 1'
#
loop_
_entity.id
_entity.type
_entity.pdbx_description
1 polymer ?
#
loop_
_entity_poly.entity_id
_entity_poly.type
_entity_poly.pdbx_seq_one_letter_code
_entity_poly.pdbx_strand_id
1 'polypeptide(L)'
;MKKLLFVLFAAAMLTACGTAYNTQLKQVQLGMTPQQIVTLMGDKYTVVEQKDNNNQTIMYKDKFKNEWYFQFVDGSLYKWYKEKE
;
A
#
# COMPACT_ATOMS: atom_id res chain seq x y z
N MET A 1 -25.01 9.97 38.73
CA MET A 1 -25.01 10.50 37.34
C MET A 1 -23.61 10.83 36.78
N LYS A 2 -22.57 11.13 37.58
CA LYS A 2 -21.20 11.39 37.07
C LYS A 2 -20.45 10.17 36.50
N LYS A 3 -20.77 8.95 36.97
CA LYS A 3 -20.08 7.72 36.54
C LYS A 3 -20.43 7.28 35.11
N LEU A 4 -21.62 7.61 34.61
CA LEU A 4 -22.07 7.24 33.27
C LEU A 4 -21.37 8.06 32.16
N LEU A 5 -21.06 9.32 32.44
CA LEU A 5 -20.33 10.20 31.52
C LEU A 5 -18.90 9.70 31.22
N PHE A 6 -18.23 9.12 32.23
CA PHE A 6 -16.89 8.56 32.06
C PHE A 6 -16.88 7.29 31.19
N VAL A 7 -17.93 6.46 31.29
CA VAL A 7 -18.05 5.24 30.48
C VAL A 7 -18.30 5.56 29.00
N LEU A 8 -19.11 6.59 28.73
CA LEU A 8 -19.37 7.03 27.35
C LEU A 8 -18.11 7.59 26.66
N PHE A 9 -17.27 8.31 27.41
CA PHE A 9 -16.02 8.89 26.89
C PHE A 9 -14.97 7.81 26.61
N ALA A 10 -14.88 6.79 27.46
CA ALA A 10 -13.97 5.65 27.26
C ALA A 10 -14.39 4.79 26.05
N ALA A 11 -15.69 4.59 25.82
CA ALA A 11 -16.20 3.81 24.68
C ALA A 11 -15.94 4.50 23.33
N ALA A 12 -15.93 5.83 23.28
CA ALA A 12 -15.68 6.60 22.05
C ALA A 12 -14.21 6.58 21.60
N MET A 13 -13.25 6.30 22.49
CA MET A 13 -11.82 6.21 22.13
C MET A 13 -11.46 4.91 21.39
N LEU A 14 -12.29 3.87 21.50
CA LEU A 14 -12.02 2.55 20.89
C LEU A 14 -12.42 2.45 19.41
N THR A 15 -13.17 3.42 18.88
CA THR A 15 -13.63 3.40 17.47
C THR A 15 -12.59 3.93 16.47
N ALA A 16 -11.46 4.48 16.94
CA ALA A 16 -10.38 4.97 16.08
C ALA A 16 -9.49 3.85 15.51
N CYS A 17 -9.62 2.61 15.99
CA CYS A 17 -8.89 1.44 15.48
C CYS A 17 -9.58 0.85 14.23
N GLY A 18 -9.94 1.69 13.26
CA GLY A 18 -10.29 1.21 11.93
C GLY A 18 -9.03 0.66 11.26
N THR A 19 -9.08 -0.53 10.69
CA THR A 19 -7.96 -1.07 9.91
C THR A 19 -7.76 -0.19 8.67
N ALA A 20 -6.77 0.70 8.74
CA ALA A 20 -6.30 1.52 7.63
C ALA A 20 -5.62 0.61 6.59
N TYR A 21 -6.42 -0.19 5.91
CA TYR A 21 -5.91 -1.14 4.93
C TYR A 21 -5.58 -0.40 3.64
N ASN A 22 -4.31 -0.48 3.21
CA ASN A 22 -3.82 0.09 1.95
C ASN A 22 -3.97 1.62 1.82
N THR A 23 -3.73 2.38 2.89
CA THR A 23 -3.60 3.85 2.78
C THR A 23 -2.41 4.27 1.91
N GLN A 24 -1.39 3.40 1.78
CA GLN A 24 -0.22 3.62 0.94
C GLN A 24 -0.59 3.63 -0.55
N LEU A 25 -1.43 2.67 -1.00
CA LEU A 25 -1.85 2.60 -2.41
C LEU A 25 -2.54 3.87 -2.90
N LYS A 26 -3.23 4.60 -2.02
CA LYS A 26 -3.87 5.88 -2.37
C LYS A 26 -2.87 7.00 -2.71
N GLN A 27 -1.61 6.84 -2.31
CA GLN A 27 -0.55 7.81 -2.54
C GLN A 27 0.27 7.49 -3.79
N VAL A 28 0.05 6.31 -4.40
CA VAL A 28 0.76 5.90 -5.62
C VAL A 28 0.33 6.80 -6.78
N GLN A 29 1.32 7.36 -7.48
CA GLN A 29 1.11 8.20 -8.65
C GLN A 29 1.98 7.71 -9.81
N LEU A 30 1.47 7.87 -11.03
CA LEU A 30 2.27 7.63 -12.23
C LEU A 30 3.50 8.55 -12.25
N GLY A 31 4.59 8.08 -12.82
CA GLY A 31 5.87 8.78 -12.84
C GLY A 31 6.77 8.52 -11.64
N MET A 32 6.25 7.97 -10.53
CA MET A 32 7.07 7.63 -9.35
C MET A 32 8.20 6.65 -9.71
N THR A 33 9.37 6.85 -9.11
CA THR A 33 10.52 5.96 -9.31
C THR A 33 10.36 4.63 -8.55
N PRO A 34 11.09 3.56 -8.92
CA PRO A 34 11.12 2.33 -8.14
C PRO A 34 11.41 2.57 -6.66
N GLN A 35 12.40 3.40 -6.34
CA GLN A 35 12.74 3.73 -4.95
C GLN A 35 11.61 4.47 -4.22
N GLN A 36 10.87 5.36 -4.88
CA GLN A 36 9.71 6.02 -4.27
C GLN A 36 8.60 5.02 -3.94
N ILE A 37 8.33 4.07 -4.84
CA ILE A 37 7.35 3.00 -4.59
C ILE A 37 7.82 2.08 -3.45
N VAL A 38 9.09 1.67 -3.43
CA VAL A 38 9.65 0.86 -2.34
C VAL A 38 9.62 1.60 -1.00
N THR A 39 9.90 2.91 -1.00
CA THR A 39 9.80 3.74 0.21
C THR A 39 8.36 3.82 0.73
N LEU A 40 7.39 3.89 -0.17
CA LEU A 40 5.96 4.00 0.16
C LEU A 40 5.33 2.67 0.59
N MET A 41 5.65 1.59 -0.13
CA MET A 41 5.00 0.27 0.00
C MET A 41 5.78 -0.71 0.88
N GLY A 42 7.08 -0.46 1.11
CA GLY A 42 7.99 -1.30 1.87
C GLY A 42 8.99 -2.06 0.99
N ASP A 43 10.01 -2.63 1.62
CA ASP A 43 11.10 -3.39 0.97
C ASP A 43 10.72 -4.85 0.64
N LYS A 44 9.56 -5.32 1.13
CA LYS A 44 9.06 -6.68 0.90
C LYS A 44 8.27 -6.77 -0.40
N TYR A 45 8.98 -6.77 -1.52
CA TYR A 45 8.41 -6.99 -2.85
C TYR A 45 9.11 -8.14 -3.58
N THR A 46 8.50 -8.61 -4.66
CA THR A 46 9.10 -9.57 -5.60
C THR A 46 9.28 -8.89 -6.95
N VAL A 47 10.44 -9.03 -7.58
CA VAL A 47 10.63 -8.63 -8.99
C VAL A 47 10.11 -9.78 -9.85
N VAL A 48 9.06 -9.56 -10.61
CA VAL A 48 8.41 -10.60 -11.43
C VAL A 48 8.80 -10.53 -12.91
N GLU A 49 9.25 -9.37 -13.37
CA GLU A 49 9.83 -9.16 -14.69
C GLU A 49 10.96 -8.12 -14.58
N GLN A 50 12.09 -8.36 -15.25
CA GLN A 50 13.21 -7.41 -15.25
C GLN A 50 13.99 -7.48 -16.55
N LYS A 51 14.09 -6.34 -17.23
CA LYS A 51 15.05 -6.13 -18.32
C LYS A 51 16.30 -5.42 -17.81
N ASP A 52 16.09 -4.37 -17.01
CA ASP A 52 17.11 -3.61 -16.30
C ASP A 52 16.47 -2.95 -15.06
N ASN A 53 17.23 -2.15 -14.30
CA ASN A 53 16.72 -1.51 -13.07
C ASN A 53 15.62 -0.46 -13.32
N ASN A 54 15.56 0.11 -14.52
CA ASN A 54 14.59 1.13 -14.92
C ASN A 54 13.36 0.52 -15.59
N ASN A 55 13.50 -0.68 -16.14
CA ASN A 55 12.48 -1.43 -16.88
C ASN A 55 12.21 -2.76 -16.19
N GLN A 56 11.35 -2.72 -15.17
CA GLN A 56 11.01 -3.87 -14.34
C GLN A 56 9.54 -3.82 -13.87
N THR A 57 9.03 -4.97 -13.46
CA THR A 57 7.74 -5.11 -12.77
C THR A 57 8.00 -5.66 -11.37
N ILE A 58 7.53 -4.96 -10.34
CA ILE A 58 7.54 -5.46 -8.97
C ILE A 58 6.12 -5.78 -8.49
N MET A 59 6.01 -6.78 -7.63
CA MET A 59 4.76 -7.26 -7.06
C MET A 59 4.81 -7.22 -5.53
N TYR A 60 3.74 -6.71 -4.93
CA TYR A 60 3.49 -6.77 -3.50
C TYR A 60 2.33 -7.70 -3.21
N LYS A 61 2.57 -8.67 -2.32
CA LYS A 61 1.54 -9.55 -1.79
C LYS A 61 1.13 -9.11 -0.41
N ASP A 62 -0.14 -8.78 -0.24
CA ASP A 62 -0.66 -8.36 1.04
C ASP A 62 -1.14 -9.55 1.91
N LYS A 63 -1.53 -9.28 3.16
CA LYS A 63 -1.97 -10.31 4.11
C LYS A 63 -3.26 -11.04 3.70
N PHE A 64 -4.04 -10.46 2.79
CA PHE A 64 -5.25 -11.07 2.23
C PHE A 64 -4.97 -11.74 0.87
N LYS A 65 -3.70 -11.98 0.55
CA LYS A 65 -3.22 -12.59 -0.68
C LYS A 65 -3.53 -11.80 -1.96
N ASN A 66 -3.90 -10.52 -1.85
CA ASN A 66 -4.00 -9.71 -3.06
C ASN A 66 -2.60 -9.39 -3.58
N GLU A 67 -2.45 -9.43 -4.89
CA GLU A 67 -1.20 -9.14 -5.58
C GLU A 67 -1.33 -7.82 -6.34
N TRP A 68 -0.44 -6.90 -6.02
CA TRP A 68 -0.38 -5.56 -6.58
C TRP A 68 0.88 -5.43 -7.42
N TYR A 69 0.70 -5.21 -8.72
CA TYR A 69 1.77 -5.13 -9.70
C TYR A 69 2.05 -3.67 -10.04
N PHE A 70 3.33 -3.31 -10.09
CA PHE A 70 3.82 -1.98 -10.43
C PHE A 70 4.82 -2.11 -11.57
N GLN A 71 4.48 -1.58 -12.74
CA GLN A 71 5.30 -1.66 -13.94
C GLN A 71 6.03 -0.35 -14.18
N PHE A 72 7.35 -0.43 -14.30
CA PHE A 72 8.23 0.71 -14.55
C PHE A 72 8.75 0.66 -15.97
N VAL A 73 8.75 1.83 -16.61
CA VAL A 73 9.36 2.07 -17.92
C VAL A 73 10.26 3.29 -17.79
N ASP A 74 11.50 3.17 -18.22
CA ASP A 74 12.52 4.23 -18.12
C ASP A 74 12.66 4.84 -16.72
N GLY A 75 12.47 4.03 -15.68
CA GLY A 75 12.67 4.43 -14.27
C GLY A 75 11.45 5.13 -13.65
N SER A 76 10.32 5.16 -14.35
CA SER A 76 9.08 5.78 -13.91
C SER A 76 7.92 4.80 -13.92
N LEU A 77 7.04 4.91 -12.92
CA LEU A 77 5.84 4.08 -12.82
C LEU A 77 4.91 4.41 -13.99
N TYR A 78 4.76 3.45 -14.89
CA TYR A 78 3.91 3.56 -16.07
C TYR A 78 2.47 3.14 -15.77
N LYS A 79 2.29 2.05 -15.02
CA LYS A 79 0.97 1.58 -14.57
C LYS A 79 1.09 0.70 -13.34
N TRP A 80 -0.02 0.56 -12.62
CA TRP A 80 -0.15 -0.40 -11.54
C TRP A 80 -1.58 -0.97 -11.50
N TYR A 81 -1.72 -2.20 -11.02
CA TYR A 81 -3.02 -2.86 -10.93
C TYR A 81 -3.02 -3.97 -9.87
N LYS A 82 -4.22 -4.31 -9.41
CA LYS A 82 -4.49 -5.55 -8.68
C LYS A 82 -4.76 -6.65 -9.69
N GLU A 83 -4.11 -7.79 -9.57
CA GLU A 83 -4.57 -8.97 -10.30
C GLU A 83 -5.93 -9.40 -9.73
N LYS A 84 -6.94 -9.44 -10.61
CA LYS A 84 -8.24 -9.99 -10.26
C LYS A 84 -8.17 -11.49 -10.56
N GLU A 85 -8.54 -12.29 -9.57
CA GLU A 85 -9.04 -13.66 -9.82
C GLU A 85 -10.24 -13.62 -10.78
#